data_AF-A0A1V0NYS7-F1
#
_entry.id   AF-A0A1V0NYS7-F1
#
_cell.length_a   1.000
_cell.length_b   1.000
_cell.length_c   1.000
_cell.angle_alpha   90.00
_cell.angle_beta   90.00
_cell.angle_gamma   90.00
#
_symmetry.space_group_name_H-M   'P 1'
#
loop_
_entity.id
_entity.type
_entity.pdbx_description
1 polymer ?
#
loop_
_entity_poly.entity_id
_entity_poly.type
_entity_poly.pdbx_seq_one_letter_code
_entity_poly.pdbx_strand_id
1 'polypeptide(L)'
;MNKVDFENRVISVHDNLALRDDGSVIAMYEVPASIISSMDVEGKIKFKKRTEAVFASLAPNLSFDIGMLPVPINLEERFGALLEDCADDTYDMALYFLEKTNEDLYGSIGQLINYKFFMTIPLKSFEVSGDIKQMLKDAWGRFKEKAVAVVRQTLEFEMNWYEAYDKANRDLELNLSLIQGRKITKKETGFYQRVDYLRGLNYNRDEEIASIESSVQNIDDTVIEPLSNGVIGLKNSYGKSLVKALPIANMPNVVNNIHLVEHAQKLPFPIELHWKFHFSKMKGAFSLASKGERASDRIKENQIEAYENGSNQKGSLATARIILDEMTDGVDNRELFVNYLATFVVAGQSMREVNYYKKIIQSDMKDIGVQVVSGMSDQLYFFYKNRFIETIGRKRQILYSSYETFISL
;
A
#
# COMPACT_ATOMS: atom_id res chain seq x y z
N MET A 1 15.25 14.06 13.52
CA MET A 1 13.94 13.51 13.09
C MET A 1 13.53 14.30 11.85
N ASN A 2 13.43 13.68 10.65
CA ASN A 2 12.93 14.43 9.49
C ASN A 2 11.47 14.78 9.75
N LYS A 3 11.10 16.04 9.53
CA LYS A 3 9.74 16.56 9.63
C LYS A 3 8.87 15.74 8.65
N VAL A 4 8.03 14.85 9.18
CA VAL A 4 6.95 14.24 8.40
C VAL A 4 5.85 15.29 8.46
N ASP A 5 5.53 15.93 7.34
CA ASP A 5 4.33 16.78 7.29
C ASP A 5 3.12 15.85 7.40
N PHE A 6 2.35 16.08 8.45
CA PHE A 6 1.20 15.27 8.85
C PHE A 6 -0.09 15.75 8.14
N GLU A 7 0.02 16.16 6.87
CA GLU A 7 -1.09 16.72 6.08
C GLU A 7 -1.36 15.88 4.83
N ASN A 8 -2.55 16.05 4.24
CA ASN A 8 -2.82 15.59 2.88
C ASN A 8 -1.84 16.25 1.90
N ARG A 9 -1.17 15.42 1.10
CA ARG A 9 -0.23 15.87 0.06
C ARG A 9 -0.85 15.86 -1.32
N VAL A 10 -2.06 15.36 -1.48
CA VAL A 10 -2.81 15.36 -2.74
C VAL A 10 -3.40 16.75 -2.95
N ILE A 11 -3.06 17.36 -4.08
CA ILE A 11 -3.53 18.72 -4.41
C ILE A 11 -4.50 18.73 -5.60
N SER A 12 -4.44 17.71 -6.46
CA SER A 12 -5.33 17.54 -7.61
C SER A 12 -5.40 16.06 -8.03
N VAL A 13 -6.51 15.67 -8.65
CA VAL A 13 -6.76 14.32 -9.16
C VAL A 13 -7.33 14.42 -10.57
N HIS A 14 -6.81 13.61 -11.50
CA HIS A 14 -7.29 13.50 -12.87
C HIS A 14 -7.25 12.03 -13.31
N ASP A 15 -8.40 11.46 -13.65
CA ASP A 15 -8.55 10.02 -13.90
C ASP A 15 -7.85 9.17 -12.83
N ASN A 16 -6.90 8.34 -13.25
CA ASN A 16 -6.13 7.46 -12.39
C ASN A 16 -4.88 8.13 -11.78
N LEU A 17 -4.72 9.45 -11.95
CA LEU A 17 -3.55 10.22 -11.54
C LEU A 17 -3.84 11.12 -10.35
N ALA A 18 -2.91 11.18 -9.41
CA ALA A 18 -2.92 12.11 -8.29
C ALA A 18 -1.64 12.97 -8.30
N LEU A 19 -1.82 14.29 -8.25
CA LEU A 19 -0.75 15.27 -8.15
C LEU A 19 -0.44 15.59 -6.70
N ARG A 20 0.85 15.60 -6.36
CA ARG A 20 1.35 15.92 -5.03
C ARG A 20 1.79 17.38 -4.90
N ASP A 21 1.80 17.86 -3.67
CA ASP A 21 2.32 19.17 -3.26
C ASP A 21 3.78 19.46 -3.66
N ASP A 22 4.59 18.41 -3.87
CA ASP A 22 5.97 18.50 -4.35
C ASP A 22 6.10 18.46 -5.89
N GLY A 23 4.96 18.46 -6.60
CA GLY A 23 4.90 18.40 -8.06
C GLY A 23 5.10 17.00 -8.65
N SER A 24 5.26 15.97 -7.81
CA SER A 24 5.30 14.58 -8.31
C SER A 24 3.88 14.04 -8.58
N VAL A 25 3.76 13.19 -9.59
CA VAL A 25 2.50 12.56 -9.99
C VAL A 25 2.57 11.07 -9.73
N ILE A 26 1.50 10.52 -9.18
CA ILE A 26 1.35 9.10 -8.93
C ILE A 26 0.15 8.58 -9.72
N ALA A 27 0.35 7.49 -10.44
CA ALA A 27 -0.71 6.76 -11.10
C ALA A 27 -1.19 5.62 -10.20
N MET A 28 -2.50 5.40 -10.16
CA MET A 28 -3.15 4.36 -9.37
C MET A 28 -3.92 3.41 -10.28
N TYR A 29 -3.85 2.11 -10.01
CA TYR A 29 -4.51 1.06 -10.78
C TYR A 29 -5.15 0.07 -9.82
N GLU A 30 -6.30 -0.48 -10.19
CA GLU A 30 -6.86 -1.65 -9.53
C GLU A 30 -6.32 -2.89 -10.25
N VAL A 31 -5.79 -3.85 -9.50
CA VAL A 31 -5.35 -5.14 -10.02
C VAL A 31 -6.32 -6.19 -9.47
N PRO A 32 -7.12 -6.86 -10.32
CA PRO A 32 -8.05 -7.86 -9.84
C PRO A 32 -7.30 -9.06 -9.28
N ALA A 33 -7.86 -9.68 -8.25
CA ALA A 33 -7.37 -10.96 -7.75
C ALA A 33 -7.50 -12.01 -8.87
N SER A 34 -6.38 -12.63 -9.24
CA SER A 34 -6.42 -13.74 -10.21
C SER A 34 -6.88 -15.02 -9.51
N ILE A 35 -8.04 -15.55 -9.91
CA ILE A 35 -8.53 -16.83 -9.43
C ILE A 35 -7.76 -17.93 -10.15
N ILE A 36 -6.72 -18.45 -9.52
CA ILE A 36 -5.94 -19.59 -10.01
C ILE A 36 -6.18 -20.75 -9.05
N SER A 37 -6.64 -21.89 -9.59
CA SER A 37 -6.88 -23.09 -8.79
C SER A 37 -5.61 -23.49 -8.02
N SER A 38 -5.78 -23.93 -6.77
CA SER A 38 -4.67 -24.42 -5.95
C SER A 38 -3.93 -25.59 -6.61
N MET A 39 -4.63 -26.37 -7.44
CA MET A 39 -4.13 -27.54 -8.17
C MET A 39 -3.47 -27.19 -9.51
N ASP A 40 -3.64 -25.97 -10.02
CA ASP A 40 -3.10 -25.54 -11.31
C ASP A 40 -1.68 -24.97 -11.16
N VAL A 41 -0.71 -25.88 -11.08
CA VAL A 41 0.71 -25.54 -10.93
C VAL A 41 1.23 -24.76 -12.14
N GLU A 42 0.82 -25.12 -13.35
CA GLU A 42 1.26 -24.44 -14.58
C GLU A 42 0.70 -23.02 -14.67
N GLY A 43 -0.58 -22.84 -14.33
CA GLY A 43 -1.22 -21.53 -14.22
C GLY A 43 -0.53 -20.63 -13.21
N LYS A 44 -0.17 -21.15 -12.03
CA LYS A 44 0.61 -20.44 -11.01
C LYS A 44 1.97 -19.99 -11.54
N ILE A 45 2.71 -20.87 -12.24
CA ILE A 45 4.01 -20.52 -12.82
C ILE A 45 3.88 -19.44 -13.91
N LYS A 46 2.88 -19.56 -14.80
CA LYS A 46 2.63 -18.56 -15.85
C LYS A 46 2.24 -17.21 -15.26
N PHE A 47 1.38 -17.20 -14.24
CA PHE A 47 1.01 -15.98 -13.54
C PHE A 47 2.22 -15.35 -12.87
N LYS A 48 3.02 -16.16 -12.14
CA LYS A 48 4.28 -15.72 -11.54
C LYS A 48 5.13 -14.98 -12.56
N LYS A 49 5.48 -15.63 -13.68
CA LYS A 49 6.28 -15.06 -14.78
C LYS A 49 5.73 -13.74 -15.33
N ARG A 50 4.41 -13.60 -15.46
CA ARG A 50 3.79 -12.34 -15.89
C ARG A 50 3.97 -11.25 -14.84
N THR A 51 3.75 -11.56 -13.56
CA THR A 51 4.02 -10.65 -12.44
C THR A 51 5.49 -10.24 -12.39
N GLU A 52 6.43 -11.16 -12.70
CA GLU A 52 7.87 -10.84 -12.79
C GLU A 52 8.19 -9.86 -13.92
N ALA A 53 7.62 -10.09 -15.10
CA ALA A 53 7.77 -9.16 -16.20
C ALA A 53 7.20 -7.77 -15.86
N VAL A 54 6.04 -7.73 -15.19
CA VAL A 54 5.39 -6.48 -14.80
C VAL A 54 6.24 -5.70 -13.80
N PHE A 55 6.65 -6.25 -12.65
CA PHE A 55 7.41 -5.39 -11.73
C PHE A 55 8.82 -5.07 -12.24
N ALA A 56 9.47 -5.94 -13.02
CA ALA A 56 10.73 -5.59 -13.67
C ALA A 56 10.58 -4.36 -14.57
N SER A 57 9.46 -4.23 -15.28
CA SER A 57 9.12 -3.06 -16.11
C SER A 57 8.97 -1.76 -15.31
N LEU A 58 8.72 -1.85 -13.99
CA LEU A 58 8.57 -0.69 -13.09
C LEU A 58 9.90 -0.17 -12.54
N ALA A 59 11.02 -0.86 -12.79
CA ALA A 59 12.34 -0.45 -12.32
C ALA A 59 12.71 1.01 -12.68
N PRO A 60 12.40 1.55 -13.88
CA PRO A 60 12.67 2.94 -14.21
C PRO A 60 11.96 3.96 -13.28
N ASN A 61 10.77 3.62 -12.77
CA ASN A 61 10.00 4.44 -11.84
C ASN A 61 10.64 4.52 -10.44
N LEU A 62 11.60 3.64 -10.14
CA LEU A 62 12.29 3.44 -8.86
C LEU A 62 11.43 2.94 -7.71
N SER A 63 10.14 3.24 -7.69
CA SER A 63 9.23 2.82 -6.63
C SER A 63 7.88 2.44 -7.20
N PHE A 64 7.20 1.57 -6.47
CA PHE A 64 5.79 1.27 -6.64
C PHE A 64 5.27 0.76 -5.30
N ASP A 65 3.96 0.82 -5.09
CA ASP A 65 3.33 0.28 -3.91
C ASP A 65 2.21 -0.67 -4.32
N ILE A 66 1.91 -1.65 -3.46
CA ILE A 66 0.77 -2.57 -3.58
C ILE A 66 0.00 -2.50 -2.26
N GLY A 67 -1.30 -2.23 -2.31
CA GLY A 67 -2.17 -2.26 -1.14
C GLY A 67 -3.34 -3.19 -1.35
N MET A 68 -3.53 -4.12 -0.41
CA MET A 68 -4.75 -4.92 -0.28
C MET A 68 -5.68 -4.23 0.70
N LEU A 69 -6.89 -3.88 0.26
CA LEU A 69 -7.91 -3.22 1.08
C LEU A 69 -9.15 -4.11 1.24
N PRO A 70 -9.69 -4.26 2.47
CA PRO A 70 -11.01 -4.82 2.68
C PRO A 70 -12.06 -3.78 2.26
N VAL A 71 -12.87 -4.09 1.26
CA VAL A 71 -13.95 -3.23 0.78
C VAL A 71 -15.29 -3.87 1.17
N PRO A 72 -16.16 -3.16 1.90
CA PRO A 72 -17.49 -3.66 2.20
C PRO A 72 -18.26 -4.03 0.94
N ILE A 73 -18.94 -5.18 0.97
CA ILE A 73 -19.88 -5.57 -0.07
C ILE A 73 -21.19 -4.86 0.21
N ASN A 74 -21.65 -4.05 -0.75
CA ASN A 74 -23.01 -3.55 -0.76
C ASN A 74 -23.94 -4.66 -1.26
N LEU A 75 -24.53 -5.41 -0.32
CA LEU A 75 -25.48 -6.46 -0.66
C LEU A 75 -26.79 -5.90 -1.20
N GLU A 76 -27.24 -4.75 -0.72
CA GLU A 76 -28.49 -4.12 -1.17
C GLU A 76 -28.42 -3.79 -2.67
N GLU A 77 -27.33 -3.20 -3.14
CA GLU A 77 -27.13 -2.92 -4.56
C GLU A 77 -27.10 -4.20 -5.41
N ARG A 78 -26.42 -5.25 -4.93
CA ARG A 78 -26.35 -6.54 -5.62
C ARG A 78 -27.71 -7.24 -5.67
N PHE A 79 -28.47 -7.18 -4.59
CA PHE A 79 -29.80 -7.76 -4.49
C PHE A 79 -30.82 -6.96 -5.30
N GLY A 80 -30.70 -5.63 -5.33
CA GLY A 80 -31.47 -4.76 -6.22
C GLY A 80 -31.29 -5.15 -7.69
N ALA A 81 -30.05 -5.34 -8.15
CA ALA A 81 -29.80 -5.79 -9.52
C ALA A 81 -30.39 -7.19 -9.81
N LEU A 82 -30.39 -8.11 -8.84
CA LEU A 82 -31.03 -9.42 -9.00
C LEU A 82 -32.56 -9.32 -9.07
N LEU A 83 -33.14 -8.34 -8.37
CA LEU A 83 -34.59 -8.09 -8.37
C LEU A 83 -35.07 -7.50 -9.70
N GLU A 84 -34.23 -6.74 -10.41
CA GLU A 84 -34.55 -6.21 -11.74
C GLU A 84 -34.78 -7.32 -12.78
N ASP A 85 -34.16 -8.50 -12.59
CA ASP A 85 -34.31 -9.67 -13.46
C ASP A 85 -35.48 -10.60 -13.06
N CYS A 86 -36.19 -10.31 -11.96
CA CYS A 86 -37.29 -11.14 -11.48
C CYS A 86 -38.60 -10.85 -12.21
N ALA A 87 -39.40 -11.89 -12.48
CA ALA A 87 -40.75 -11.72 -13.02
C ALA A 87 -41.70 -11.15 -11.95
N ASP A 88 -42.66 -10.31 -12.38
CA ASP A 88 -43.60 -9.59 -11.50
C ASP A 88 -44.32 -10.51 -10.49
N ASP A 89 -44.67 -11.73 -10.89
CA ASP A 89 -45.37 -12.72 -10.06
C ASP A 89 -44.50 -13.39 -8.99
N THR A 90 -43.17 -13.22 -9.08
CA THR A 90 -42.18 -13.77 -8.14
C THR A 90 -41.41 -12.70 -7.37
N TYR A 91 -41.58 -11.42 -7.72
CA TYR A 91 -40.83 -10.30 -7.17
C TYR A 91 -40.93 -10.20 -5.64
N ASP A 92 -42.16 -10.22 -5.09
CA ASP A 92 -42.38 -10.09 -3.64
C ASP A 92 -41.73 -11.23 -2.84
N MET A 93 -41.74 -12.44 -3.42
CA MET A 93 -41.10 -13.61 -2.81
C MET A 93 -39.57 -13.48 -2.87
N ALA A 94 -39.02 -13.06 -4.01
CA ALA A 94 -37.59 -12.83 -4.19
C ALA A 94 -37.07 -11.74 -3.23
N LEU A 95 -37.79 -10.62 -3.12
CA LEU A 95 -37.47 -9.53 -2.20
C LEU A 95 -37.40 -10.02 -0.75
N TYR A 96 -38.42 -10.75 -0.30
CA TYR A 96 -38.45 -11.32 1.05
C TYR A 96 -37.24 -12.24 1.32
N PHE A 97 -36.90 -13.13 0.39
CA PHE A 97 -35.74 -14.02 0.56
C PHE A 97 -34.42 -13.26 0.57
N LEU A 98 -34.24 -12.24 -0.26
CA LEU A 98 -33.02 -11.45 -0.33
C LEU A 98 -32.84 -10.59 0.92
N GLU A 99 -33.89 -9.95 1.42
CA GLU A 99 -33.86 -9.20 2.69
C GLU A 99 -33.52 -10.13 3.86
N LYS A 100 -34.16 -11.29 3.94
CA LYS A 100 -33.88 -12.28 4.99
C LYS A 100 -32.44 -12.78 4.92
N THR A 101 -31.94 -13.05 3.70
CA THR A 101 -30.55 -13.45 3.48
C THR A 101 -29.58 -12.35 3.88
N ASN A 102 -29.91 -11.08 3.60
CA ASN A 102 -29.11 -9.93 4.01
C ASN A 102 -28.99 -9.85 5.53
N GLU A 103 -30.12 -9.92 6.24
CA GLU A 103 -30.17 -9.95 7.70
C GLU A 103 -29.35 -11.10 8.29
N ASP A 104 -29.52 -12.31 7.74
CA ASP A 104 -28.86 -13.51 8.24
C ASP A 104 -27.35 -13.45 7.99
N LEU A 105 -26.90 -12.95 6.82
CA LEU A 105 -25.47 -12.79 6.50
C LEU A 105 -24.81 -11.73 7.38
N TYR A 106 -25.43 -10.55 7.53
CA TYR A 106 -24.88 -9.52 8.42
C TYR A 106 -24.93 -9.94 9.89
N GLY A 107 -25.96 -10.67 10.31
CA GLY A 107 -26.10 -11.18 11.67
C GLY A 107 -25.12 -12.30 12.03
N SER A 108 -24.71 -13.12 11.04
CA SER A 108 -23.83 -14.28 11.27
C SER A 108 -22.35 -14.03 10.99
N ILE A 109 -22.03 -13.28 9.93
CA ILE A 109 -20.65 -13.05 9.45
C ILE A 109 -20.18 -11.63 9.80
N GLY A 110 -21.08 -10.74 10.20
CA GLY A 110 -20.80 -9.31 10.34
C GLY A 110 -20.73 -8.65 8.97
N GLN A 111 -19.83 -7.69 8.79
CA GLN A 111 -19.70 -6.99 7.52
C GLN A 111 -19.03 -7.89 6.46
N LEU A 112 -19.77 -8.25 5.41
CA LEU A 112 -19.21 -8.93 4.26
C LEU A 112 -18.21 -8.02 3.54
N ILE A 113 -17.01 -8.52 3.30
CA ILE A 113 -15.92 -7.79 2.65
C ILE A 113 -15.43 -8.53 1.42
N ASN A 114 -14.96 -7.76 0.43
CA ASN A 114 -14.15 -8.26 -0.66
C ASN A 114 -12.79 -7.56 -0.63
N TYR A 115 -11.72 -8.32 -0.85
CA TYR A 115 -10.38 -7.75 -0.93
C TYR A 115 -10.11 -7.22 -2.34
N LYS A 116 -9.77 -5.93 -2.41
CA LYS A 116 -9.30 -5.30 -3.64
C LYS A 116 -7.82 -4.98 -3.54
N PHE A 117 -7.10 -5.12 -4.65
CA PHE A 117 -5.68 -4.79 -4.74
C PHE A 117 -5.49 -3.55 -5.58
N PHE A 118 -4.67 -2.64 -5.08
CA PHE A 118 -4.31 -1.42 -5.77
C PHE A 118 -2.81 -1.33 -5.93
N MET A 119 -2.37 -0.87 -7.09
CA MET A 119 -0.99 -0.51 -7.33
C MET A 119 -0.87 0.99 -7.51
N THR A 120 0.11 1.61 -6.85
CA THR A 120 0.50 2.99 -7.12
C THR A 120 1.93 3.10 -7.62
N ILE A 121 2.11 3.88 -8.69
CA ILE A 121 3.39 4.02 -9.38
C ILE A 121 3.67 5.51 -9.59
N PRO A 122 4.77 6.06 -9.04
CA PRO A 122 5.21 7.41 -9.36
C PRO A 122 5.58 7.50 -10.83
N LEU A 123 4.98 8.45 -11.54
CA LEU A 123 5.30 8.66 -12.95
C LEU A 123 6.56 9.50 -13.10
N LYS A 124 7.44 9.04 -13.97
CA LYS A 124 8.54 9.83 -14.51
C LYS A 124 8.30 10.01 -15.99
N SER A 125 8.10 11.24 -16.41
CA SER A 125 8.18 11.58 -17.83
C SER A 125 9.58 12.13 -18.10
N PHE A 126 10.28 11.54 -19.07
CA PHE A 126 11.55 12.06 -19.57
C PHE A 126 11.38 13.39 -20.32
N GLU A 127 10.15 13.67 -20.79
CA GLU A 127 9.75 14.87 -21.52
C GLU A 127 9.29 15.99 -20.56
N VAL A 128 8.93 15.66 -19.30
CA VAL A 128 8.61 16.65 -18.28
C VAL A 128 9.90 17.26 -17.73
N SER A 129 10.18 18.51 -18.14
CA SER A 129 11.30 19.28 -17.61
C SER A 129 11.14 19.52 -16.09
N GLY A 130 12.26 19.70 -15.39
CA GLY A 130 12.25 20.09 -13.98
C GLY A 130 11.45 21.38 -13.73
N ASP A 131 11.36 22.24 -14.74
CA ASP A 131 10.65 23.50 -14.70
C ASP A 131 9.13 23.32 -14.53
N ILE A 132 8.53 22.29 -15.14
CA ILE A 132 7.08 22.02 -14.97
C ILE A 132 6.80 21.62 -13.52
N LYS A 133 7.63 20.77 -12.92
CA LYS A 133 7.48 20.36 -11.52
C LYS A 133 7.67 21.55 -10.57
N GLN A 134 8.66 22.38 -10.84
CA GLN A 134 8.90 23.59 -10.06
C GLN A 134 7.74 24.58 -10.20
N MET A 135 7.22 24.77 -11.41
CA MET A 135 6.06 25.62 -11.69
C MET A 135 4.80 25.15 -10.95
N LEU A 136 4.53 23.84 -10.95
CA LEU A 136 3.42 23.23 -10.18
C LEU A 136 3.58 23.48 -8.68
N LYS A 137 4.79 23.24 -8.16
CA LYS A 137 5.12 23.46 -6.75
C LYS A 137 4.97 24.93 -6.35
N ASP A 138 5.45 25.86 -7.18
CA ASP A 138 5.37 27.29 -6.93
C ASP A 138 3.91 27.79 -7.02
N ALA A 139 3.13 27.27 -7.97
CA ALA A 139 1.70 27.57 -8.06
C ALA A 139 0.95 27.14 -6.79
N TRP A 140 1.24 25.95 -6.27
CA TRP A 140 0.67 25.48 -5.01
C TRP A 140 1.14 26.29 -3.79
N GLY A 141 2.43 26.64 -3.73
CA GLY A 141 2.97 27.50 -2.67
C GLY A 141 2.26 28.85 -2.60
N ARG A 142 2.06 29.51 -3.76
CA ARG A 142 1.29 30.76 -3.86
C ARG A 142 -0.17 30.60 -3.42
N PHE A 143 -0.79 29.45 -3.67
CA PHE A 143 -2.15 29.17 -3.23
C PHE A 143 -2.23 29.03 -1.70
N LYS A 144 -1.32 28.27 -1.09
CA LYS A 144 -1.22 28.13 0.38
C LYS A 144 -1.03 29.48 1.08
N GLU A 145 -0.22 30.38 0.52
CA GLU A 145 0.00 31.72 1.08
C GLU A 145 -1.21 32.65 0.94
N LYS A 146 -2.01 32.51 -0.12
CA LYS A 146 -3.22 33.34 -0.37
C LYS A 146 -4.48 32.87 0.35
N ALA A 147 -4.51 31.62 0.83
CA ALA A 147 -5.68 30.99 1.44
C ALA A 147 -6.08 31.55 2.83
N VAL A 148 -5.38 32.56 3.36
CA VAL A 148 -5.69 33.14 4.69
C VAL A 148 -6.92 34.06 4.70
N ALA A 149 -7.55 34.42 3.56
CA ALA A 149 -8.70 35.34 3.65
C ALA A 149 -9.87 35.15 2.66
N VAL A 150 -9.69 34.61 1.44
CA VAL A 150 -10.77 34.63 0.44
C VAL A 150 -10.71 33.39 -0.44
N VAL A 151 -11.86 32.72 -0.56
CA VAL A 151 -12.19 31.61 -1.49
C VAL A 151 -11.92 30.18 -0.98
N ARG A 152 -12.95 29.63 -0.31
CA ARG A 152 -13.16 28.19 -0.05
C ARG A 152 -13.95 27.47 -1.16
N GLN A 153 -14.12 28.10 -2.33
CA GLN A 153 -14.89 27.51 -3.44
C GLN A 153 -14.12 27.64 -4.76
N THR A 154 -13.85 26.49 -5.37
CA THR A 154 -13.41 26.32 -6.77
C THR A 154 -12.09 26.99 -7.14
N LEU A 155 -10.99 26.26 -6.99
CA LEU A 155 -9.79 26.45 -7.79
C LEU A 155 -9.41 25.10 -8.38
N GLU A 156 -10.12 24.75 -9.46
CA GLU A 156 -9.58 23.80 -10.41
C GLU A 156 -8.30 24.43 -10.96
N PHE A 157 -7.18 23.72 -10.79
CA PHE A 157 -5.96 24.06 -11.48
C PHE A 157 -6.26 24.06 -12.99
N GLU A 158 -6.36 25.24 -13.63
CA GLU A 158 -6.47 25.41 -15.10
C GLU A 158 -5.23 24.91 -15.87
N MET A 159 -4.34 24.16 -15.22
CA MET A 159 -3.16 23.59 -15.82
C MET A 159 -3.46 22.11 -16.11
N ASN A 160 -3.47 21.74 -17.39
CA ASN A 160 -3.59 20.35 -17.84
C ASN A 160 -2.30 19.55 -17.55
N TRP A 161 -1.87 19.54 -16.29
CA TRP A 161 -0.63 18.91 -15.85
C TRP A 161 -0.55 17.42 -16.20
N TYR A 162 -1.70 16.76 -16.34
CA TYR A 162 -1.85 15.35 -16.66
C TYR A 162 -1.39 15.03 -18.09
N GLU A 163 -1.57 15.93 -19.06
CA GLU A 163 -1.20 15.72 -20.48
C GLU A 163 0.30 15.37 -20.61
N ALA A 164 1.14 15.99 -19.78
CA ALA A 164 2.59 15.76 -19.79
C ALA A 164 2.99 14.34 -19.32
N TYR A 165 2.05 13.58 -18.77
CA TYR A 165 2.22 12.22 -18.28
C TYR A 165 1.43 11.17 -19.08
N ASP A 166 0.64 11.57 -20.09
CA ASP A 166 -0.23 10.66 -20.85
C ASP A 166 0.51 9.47 -21.45
N LYS A 167 1.65 9.72 -22.10
CA LYS A 167 2.47 8.68 -22.71
C LYS A 167 2.97 7.68 -21.66
N ALA A 168 3.54 8.17 -20.56
CA ALA A 168 4.02 7.33 -19.47
C ALA A 168 2.89 6.52 -18.81
N ASN A 169 1.68 7.11 -18.69
CA ASN A 169 0.51 6.45 -18.13
C ASN A 169 -0.07 5.37 -19.08
N ARG A 170 -0.02 5.59 -20.41
CA ARG A 170 -0.41 4.59 -21.41
C ARG A 170 0.57 3.41 -21.47
N ASP A 171 1.88 3.70 -21.45
CA ASP A 171 2.90 2.64 -21.43
C ASP A 171 2.77 1.78 -20.17
N LEU A 172 2.51 2.40 -19.02
CA LEU A 172 2.26 1.71 -17.75
C LEU A 172 0.98 0.86 -17.81
N GLU A 173 -0.09 1.36 -18.40
CA GLU A 173 -1.34 0.61 -18.59
C GLU A 173 -1.13 -0.65 -19.44
N LEU A 174 -0.41 -0.54 -20.56
CA LEU A 174 -0.08 -1.69 -21.40
C LEU A 174 0.70 -2.75 -20.62
N ASN A 175 1.67 -2.36 -19.79
CA ASN A 175 2.43 -3.29 -18.95
C ASN A 175 1.53 -3.94 -17.88
N LEU A 176 0.73 -3.16 -17.17
CA LEU A 176 -0.15 -3.67 -16.11
C LEU A 176 -1.28 -4.56 -16.64
N SER A 177 -1.67 -4.41 -17.91
CA SER A 177 -2.66 -5.29 -18.54
C SER A 177 -2.26 -6.78 -18.54
N LEU A 178 -0.96 -7.10 -18.48
CA LEU A 178 -0.43 -8.47 -18.38
C LEU A 178 -0.87 -9.19 -17.09
N ILE A 179 -1.19 -8.42 -16.04
CA ILE A 179 -1.78 -8.89 -14.79
C ILE A 179 -3.21 -8.36 -14.60
N GLN A 180 -3.88 -8.01 -15.69
CA GLN A 180 -5.25 -7.50 -15.72
C GLN A 180 -5.45 -6.18 -14.95
N GLY A 181 -4.38 -5.42 -14.73
CA GLY A 181 -4.46 -4.11 -14.10
C GLY A 181 -5.31 -3.15 -14.93
N ARG A 182 -6.25 -2.46 -14.29
CA ARG A 182 -7.14 -1.49 -14.90
C ARG A 182 -6.93 -0.10 -14.30
N LYS A 183 -7.08 0.93 -15.13
CA LYS A 183 -7.17 2.31 -14.63
C LYS A 183 -8.40 2.44 -13.75
N ILE A 184 -8.24 3.14 -12.65
CA ILE A 184 -9.37 3.58 -11.82
C ILE A 184 -9.85 4.96 -12.29
N THR A 185 -11.10 5.26 -12.03
CA THR A 185 -11.73 6.54 -12.37
C THR A 185 -11.25 7.68 -11.47
N LYS A 186 -11.46 8.95 -11.88
CA LYS A 186 -11.19 10.13 -11.04
C LYS A 186 -11.84 10.02 -9.65
N LYS A 187 -13.09 9.56 -9.61
CA LYS A 187 -13.86 9.33 -8.36
C LYS A 187 -13.17 8.29 -7.47
N GLU A 188 -12.79 7.15 -8.05
CA GLU A 188 -12.07 6.10 -7.33
C GLU A 188 -10.71 6.59 -6.84
N THR A 189 -9.94 7.32 -7.65
CA THR A 189 -8.62 7.84 -7.23
C THR A 189 -8.76 8.77 -6.04
N GLY A 190 -9.71 9.72 -6.07
CA GLY A 190 -9.97 10.58 -4.92
C GLY A 190 -10.38 9.77 -3.68
N PHE A 191 -11.36 8.88 -3.85
CA PHE A 191 -11.89 8.06 -2.76
C PHE A 191 -10.83 7.16 -2.11
N TYR A 192 -9.99 6.45 -2.86
CA TYR A 192 -9.00 5.55 -2.25
C TYR A 192 -7.85 6.29 -1.57
N GLN A 193 -7.61 7.57 -1.86
CA GLN A 193 -6.72 8.40 -1.03
C GLN A 193 -7.37 8.78 0.31
N ARG A 194 -8.71 8.81 0.37
CA ARG A 194 -9.50 9.10 1.58
C ARG A 194 -9.65 7.87 2.48
N VAL A 195 -9.69 6.65 1.93
CA VAL A 195 -9.93 5.41 2.69
C VAL A 195 -9.01 5.25 3.92
N ASP A 196 -7.76 5.70 3.83
CA ASP A 196 -6.80 5.65 4.95
C ASP A 196 -7.31 6.36 6.23
N TYR A 197 -8.14 7.40 6.05
CA TYR A 197 -8.76 8.21 7.10
C TYR A 197 -10.13 7.69 7.55
N LEU A 198 -10.70 6.72 6.82
CA LEU A 198 -12.01 6.15 7.09
C LEU A 198 -11.93 4.76 7.76
N ARG A 199 -10.73 4.29 8.07
CA ARG A 199 -10.48 2.95 8.61
C ARG A 199 -11.31 2.66 9.85
N GLY A 200 -12.10 1.58 9.78
CA GLY A 200 -12.96 1.15 10.89
C GLY A 200 -14.14 2.08 11.18
N LEU A 201 -14.42 3.06 10.33
CA LEU A 201 -15.63 3.87 10.41
C LEU A 201 -16.68 3.29 9.47
N ASN A 202 -17.96 3.44 9.84
CA ASN A 202 -19.07 3.12 8.94
C ASN A 202 -19.45 4.39 8.17
N TYR A 203 -19.06 4.46 6.90
CA TYR A 203 -19.20 5.66 6.07
C TYR A 203 -20.04 5.38 4.82
N ASN A 204 -20.67 6.42 4.29
CA ASN A 204 -21.34 6.35 2.99
C ASN A 204 -20.33 6.70 1.88
N ARG A 205 -20.08 5.76 0.97
CA ARG A 205 -19.11 5.93 -0.12
C ARG A 205 -19.46 7.09 -1.04
N ASP A 206 -20.72 7.27 -1.38
CA ASP A 206 -21.16 8.30 -2.33
C ASP A 206 -21.07 9.70 -1.70
N GLU A 207 -21.37 9.82 -0.41
CA GLU A 207 -21.15 11.06 0.35
C GLU A 207 -19.67 11.44 0.39
N GLU A 208 -18.77 10.48 0.62
CA GLU A 208 -17.32 10.73 0.61
C GLU A 208 -16.82 11.12 -0.78
N ILE A 209 -17.30 10.47 -1.85
CA ILE A 209 -16.97 10.84 -3.22
C ILE A 209 -17.43 12.27 -3.51
N ALA A 210 -18.68 12.61 -3.20
CA ALA A 210 -19.23 13.95 -3.42
C ALA A 210 -18.46 15.01 -2.63
N SER A 211 -18.06 14.70 -1.38
CA SER A 211 -17.22 15.57 -0.56
C SER A 211 -15.88 15.84 -1.23
N ILE A 212 -15.21 14.82 -1.77
CA ILE A 212 -13.90 14.97 -2.44
C ILE A 212 -14.03 15.70 -3.78
N GLU A 213 -15.12 15.47 -4.52
CA GLU A 213 -15.42 16.22 -5.75
C GLU A 213 -15.63 17.71 -5.49
N SER A 214 -16.24 18.07 -4.35
CA SER A 214 -16.38 19.46 -3.94
C SER A 214 -15.03 20.11 -3.57
N SER A 215 -14.12 19.34 -2.98
CA SER A 215 -12.76 19.78 -2.65
C SER A 215 -11.83 18.59 -2.35
N VAL A 216 -10.71 18.51 -3.08
CA VAL A 216 -9.63 17.54 -2.82
C VAL A 216 -9.03 17.69 -1.41
N GLN A 217 -9.19 18.86 -0.77
CA GLN A 217 -8.75 19.07 0.61
C GLN A 217 -9.57 18.29 1.63
N ASN A 218 -10.75 17.76 1.27
CA ASN A 218 -11.55 16.97 2.19
C ASN A 218 -11.00 15.53 2.40
N ILE A 219 -9.95 15.14 1.66
CA ILE A 219 -9.30 13.82 1.79
C ILE A 219 -8.83 13.56 3.24
N ASP A 220 -8.29 14.55 3.94
CA ASP A 220 -7.82 14.41 5.33
C ASP A 220 -8.76 15.04 6.36
N ASP A 221 -10.05 15.20 6.05
CA ASP A 221 -11.06 15.67 6.99
C ASP A 221 -11.37 14.61 8.07
N THR A 222 -10.41 14.35 8.94
CA THR A 222 -10.46 13.39 10.04
C THR A 222 -9.40 13.78 11.06
N VAL A 223 -9.81 13.90 12.32
CA VAL A 223 -8.89 14.13 13.42
C VAL A 223 -8.14 12.83 13.71
N ILE A 224 -6.81 12.91 13.66
CA ILE A 224 -5.88 11.81 13.97
C ILE A 224 -5.28 12.07 15.36
N GLU A 225 -5.56 11.18 16.30
CA GLU A 225 -5.10 11.30 17.68
C GLU A 225 -4.18 10.13 18.05
N PRO A 226 -2.88 10.35 18.29
CA PRO A 226 -2.01 9.32 18.85
C PRO A 226 -2.42 8.97 20.28
N LEU A 227 -2.74 7.71 20.53
CA LEU A 227 -3.15 7.19 21.83
C LEU A 227 -2.03 6.36 22.49
N SER A 228 -2.24 6.02 23.76
CA SER A 228 -1.34 5.12 24.49
C SER A 228 -1.19 3.75 23.83
N ASN A 229 -0.09 3.04 24.13
CA ASN A 229 0.22 1.70 23.61
C ASN A 229 0.39 1.60 22.08
N GLY A 230 0.69 2.73 21.41
CA GLY A 230 0.91 2.77 19.98
C GLY A 230 -0.34 2.39 19.21
N VAL A 231 -1.42 3.15 19.40
CA VAL A 231 -2.67 3.07 18.63
C VAL A 231 -3.03 4.47 18.19
N ILE A 232 -3.67 4.61 17.04
CA ILE A 232 -4.17 5.89 16.53
C ILE A 232 -5.70 5.88 16.65
N GLY A 233 -6.26 6.95 17.21
CA GLY A 233 -7.69 7.25 17.11
C GLY A 233 -7.97 8.05 15.85
N LEU A 234 -9.00 7.66 15.11
CA LEU A 234 -9.58 8.46 14.03
C LEU A 234 -10.92 8.99 14.49
N LYS A 235 -11.22 10.26 14.19
CA LYS A 235 -12.50 10.88 14.52
C LYS A 235 -12.97 11.80 13.39
N ASN A 236 -14.18 11.57 12.90
CA ASN A 236 -14.87 12.43 11.95
C ASN A 236 -16.39 12.45 12.23
N SER A 237 -17.19 12.91 11.27
CA SER A 237 -18.66 12.96 11.36
C SER A 237 -19.32 11.60 11.57
N TYR A 238 -18.74 10.50 11.08
CA TYR A 238 -19.27 9.14 11.25
C TYR A 238 -18.97 8.52 12.62
N GLY A 239 -18.09 9.14 13.41
CA GLY A 239 -17.79 8.69 14.76
C GLY A 239 -16.30 8.55 15.03
N LYS A 240 -15.93 7.47 15.74
CA LYS A 240 -14.56 7.20 16.17
C LYS A 240 -14.17 5.78 15.87
N SER A 241 -12.92 5.56 15.49
CA SER A 241 -12.31 4.24 15.36
C SER A 241 -10.88 4.26 15.88
N LEU A 242 -10.32 3.06 16.09
CA LEU A 242 -8.96 2.84 16.52
C LEU A 242 -8.21 2.05 15.46
N VAL A 243 -7.02 2.51 15.10
CA VAL A 243 -6.18 1.94 14.04
C VAL A 243 -4.83 1.55 14.61
N LYS A 244 -4.31 0.41 14.15
CA LYS A 244 -2.96 -0.03 14.47
C LYS A 244 -2.25 -0.57 13.24
N ALA A 245 -1.06 -0.03 12.99
CA ALA A 245 -0.12 -0.51 12.00
C ALA A 245 0.88 -1.49 12.63
N LEU A 246 1.07 -2.62 11.96
CA LEU A 246 1.87 -3.75 12.40
C LEU A 246 2.88 -4.09 11.29
N PRO A 247 4.04 -3.41 11.27
CA PRO A 247 5.06 -3.65 10.26
C PRO A 247 5.67 -5.05 10.40
N ILE A 248 6.03 -5.63 9.26
CA ILE A 248 6.80 -6.86 9.19
C ILE A 248 8.27 -6.51 9.40
N ALA A 249 8.85 -7.04 10.49
CA ALA A 249 10.22 -6.78 10.89
C ALA A 249 11.19 -7.81 10.31
N ASN A 250 10.73 -9.03 10.04
CA ASN A 250 11.55 -10.06 9.44
C ASN A 250 10.71 -11.08 8.66
N MET A 251 11.28 -11.60 7.58
CA MET A 251 10.77 -12.76 6.84
C MET A 251 11.67 -13.97 7.12
N PRO A 252 11.20 -15.22 6.95
CA PRO A 252 12.07 -16.38 7.06
C PRO A 252 13.13 -16.36 5.94
N ASN A 253 14.28 -17.00 6.18
CA ASN A 253 15.40 -17.01 5.22
C ASN A 253 15.06 -17.72 3.90
N VAL A 254 14.11 -18.67 3.91
CA VAL A 254 13.58 -19.31 2.71
C VAL A 254 12.17 -18.79 2.51
N VAL A 255 11.98 -18.00 1.46
CA VAL A 255 10.75 -17.22 1.22
C VAL A 255 9.83 -17.87 0.18
N ASN A 256 10.13 -19.09 -0.24
CA ASN A 256 9.31 -19.79 -1.22
C ASN A 256 7.94 -20.16 -0.63
N ASN A 257 6.87 -19.66 -1.26
CA ASN A 257 5.47 -20.02 -0.99
C ASN A 257 4.99 -19.65 0.42
N ILE A 258 5.36 -18.48 0.95
CA ILE A 258 4.79 -17.99 2.22
C ILE A 258 3.30 -17.64 2.04
N HIS A 259 2.86 -17.32 0.82
CA HIS A 259 1.47 -17.01 0.48
C HIS A 259 0.86 -15.99 1.47
N LEU A 260 1.58 -14.92 1.77
CA LEU A 260 1.24 -14.03 2.89
C LEU A 260 -0.15 -13.41 2.75
N VAL A 261 -0.52 -13.08 1.50
CA VAL A 261 -1.85 -12.57 1.14
C VAL A 261 -2.94 -13.58 1.51
N GLU A 262 -2.75 -14.87 1.22
CA GLU A 262 -3.75 -15.90 1.53
C GLU A 262 -3.94 -16.09 3.03
N HIS A 263 -2.86 -16.00 3.81
CA HIS A 263 -2.94 -16.01 5.27
C HIS A 263 -3.72 -14.81 5.80
N ALA A 264 -3.41 -13.60 5.30
CA ALA A 264 -4.10 -12.38 5.68
C ALA A 264 -5.61 -12.45 5.39
N GLN A 265 -5.99 -13.00 4.24
CA GLN A 265 -7.39 -13.13 3.81
C GLN A 265 -8.21 -14.14 4.61
N LYS A 266 -7.56 -15.09 5.31
CA LYS A 266 -8.23 -16.11 6.15
C LYS A 266 -8.54 -15.60 7.57
N LEU A 267 -8.05 -14.42 7.94
CA LEU A 267 -8.27 -13.87 9.27
C LEU A 267 -9.75 -13.53 9.48
N PRO A 268 -10.30 -13.71 10.70
CA PRO A 268 -11.73 -13.54 10.98
C PRO A 268 -12.13 -12.07 11.14
N PHE A 269 -11.38 -11.13 10.57
CA PHE A 269 -11.62 -9.69 10.65
C PHE A 269 -11.01 -8.96 9.46
N PRO A 270 -11.53 -7.78 9.08
CA PRO A 270 -10.96 -6.96 8.01
C PRO A 270 -9.51 -6.56 8.33
N ILE A 271 -8.63 -6.73 7.35
CA ILE A 271 -7.20 -6.40 7.47
C ILE A 271 -6.69 -5.80 6.18
N GLU A 272 -5.89 -4.74 6.27
CA GLU A 272 -5.16 -4.23 5.13
C GLU A 272 -3.74 -4.77 5.12
N LEU A 273 -3.18 -4.97 3.93
CA LEU A 273 -1.78 -5.31 3.74
C LEU A 273 -1.15 -4.35 2.74
N HIS A 274 -0.21 -3.55 3.20
CA HIS A 274 0.49 -2.54 2.41
C HIS A 274 1.93 -2.94 2.17
N TRP A 275 2.36 -2.83 0.93
CA TRP A 275 3.74 -3.02 0.53
C TRP A 275 4.25 -1.81 -0.23
N LYS A 276 5.41 -1.29 0.18
CA LYS A 276 6.06 -0.15 -0.45
C LYS A 276 7.43 -0.50 -0.93
N PHE A 277 7.66 -0.39 -2.23
CA PHE A 277 8.86 -0.87 -2.89
C PHE A 277 9.77 0.27 -3.34
N HIS A 278 11.07 0.01 -3.28
CA HIS A 278 12.08 0.86 -3.88
C HIS A 278 13.21 0.03 -4.48
N PHE A 279 13.33 0.10 -5.81
CA PHE A 279 14.41 -0.51 -6.55
C PHE A 279 15.76 0.07 -6.13
N SER A 280 16.68 -0.81 -5.77
CA SER A 280 18.05 -0.47 -5.47
C SER A 280 18.79 -0.07 -6.74
N LYS A 281 19.58 1.00 -6.68
CA LYS A 281 20.51 1.32 -7.77
C LYS A 281 21.71 0.37 -7.73
N MET A 282 22.13 -0.13 -8.88
CA MET A 282 23.32 -1.01 -8.97
C MET A 282 24.65 -0.27 -8.79
N LYS A 283 24.73 1.01 -9.18
CA LYS A 283 25.98 1.82 -9.15
C LYS A 283 25.80 3.17 -8.47
N GLY A 284 26.88 3.68 -7.86
CA GLY A 284 26.96 4.96 -7.16
C GLY A 284 27.15 4.85 -5.64
N ALA A 285 27.43 5.96 -4.95
CA ALA A 285 27.77 5.98 -3.51
C ALA A 285 26.70 5.40 -2.57
N PHE A 286 25.45 5.30 -3.03
CA PHE A 286 24.31 4.73 -2.28
C PHE A 286 23.73 3.48 -2.96
N SER A 287 24.51 2.85 -3.84
CA SER A 287 24.13 1.64 -4.55
C SER A 287 24.16 0.41 -3.67
N LEU A 288 23.65 -0.67 -4.22
CA LEU A 288 23.74 -1.96 -3.60
C LEU A 288 25.18 -2.43 -3.42
N ALA A 289 26.02 -2.26 -4.44
CA ALA A 289 27.44 -2.60 -4.39
C ALA A 289 28.15 -1.86 -3.23
N SER A 290 27.95 -0.54 -3.10
CA SER A 290 28.58 0.23 -2.01
C SER A 290 27.98 -0.03 -0.63
N LYS A 291 26.75 -0.55 -0.55
CA LYS A 291 26.16 -1.03 0.71
C LYS A 291 26.74 -2.40 1.08
N GLY A 292 26.88 -3.30 0.11
CA GLY A 292 27.50 -4.61 0.29
C GLY A 292 28.95 -4.50 0.76
N GLU A 293 29.73 -3.62 0.14
CA GLU A 293 31.12 -3.35 0.52
C GLU A 293 31.23 -2.84 1.98
N ARG A 294 30.43 -1.83 2.33
CA ARG A 294 30.38 -1.30 3.71
C ARG A 294 29.88 -2.31 4.74
N ALA A 295 28.95 -3.18 4.36
CA ALA A 295 28.45 -4.23 5.23
C ALA A 295 29.48 -5.37 5.39
N SER A 296 30.22 -5.70 4.34
CA SER A 296 31.36 -6.63 4.37
C SER A 296 32.46 -6.12 5.31
N ASP A 297 32.81 -4.84 5.22
CA ASP A 297 33.80 -4.23 6.10
C ASP A 297 33.37 -4.26 7.57
N ARG A 298 32.10 -3.96 7.88
CA ARG A 298 31.55 -4.09 9.23
C ARG A 298 31.55 -5.53 9.75
N ILE A 299 31.27 -6.51 8.89
CA ILE A 299 31.34 -7.93 9.29
C ILE A 299 32.77 -8.32 9.61
N LYS A 300 33.77 -7.83 8.87
CA LYS A 300 35.19 -8.05 9.17
C LYS A 300 35.59 -7.39 10.49
N GLU A 301 35.18 -6.16 10.74
CA GLU A 301 35.41 -5.46 12.01
C GLU A 301 34.79 -6.21 13.19
N ASN A 302 33.50 -6.56 13.09
CA ASN A 302 32.80 -7.34 14.12
C ASN A 302 33.45 -8.72 14.36
N GLN A 303 34.06 -9.33 13.34
CA GLN A 303 34.80 -10.58 13.48
C GLN A 303 36.09 -10.42 14.25
N ILE A 304 36.84 -9.36 13.96
CA ILE A 304 38.06 -9.02 14.68
C ILE A 304 37.70 -8.75 16.15
N GLU A 305 36.68 -7.94 16.41
CA GLU A 305 36.21 -7.64 17.76
C GLU A 305 35.69 -8.88 18.50
N ALA A 306 34.95 -9.77 17.83
CA ALA A 306 34.44 -10.99 18.44
C ALA A 306 35.56 -11.98 18.78
N TYR A 307 36.60 -12.04 17.94
CA TYR A 307 37.80 -12.85 18.14
C TYR A 307 38.66 -12.32 19.30
N GLU A 308 38.86 -11.00 19.37
CA GLU A 308 39.58 -10.32 20.45
C GLU A 308 38.86 -10.44 21.81
N ASN A 309 37.53 -10.43 21.82
CA ASN A 309 36.71 -10.52 23.03
C ASN A 309 36.28 -11.96 23.40
N GLY A 310 36.74 -12.98 22.68
CA GLY A 310 36.42 -14.39 22.96
C GLY A 310 34.93 -14.75 22.85
N SER A 311 34.14 -14.00 22.07
CA SER A 311 32.69 -14.15 21.98
C SER A 311 32.25 -15.01 20.79
N ASN A 312 31.33 -15.96 20.99
CA ASN A 312 30.81 -16.84 19.95
C ASN A 312 29.56 -16.24 19.25
N GLN A 313 29.72 -15.20 18.44
CA GLN A 313 28.63 -14.65 17.59
C GLN A 313 28.48 -15.42 16.25
N LYS A 314 28.39 -16.74 16.26
CA LYS A 314 28.51 -17.54 15.01
C LYS A 314 27.29 -17.52 14.08
N GLY A 315 26.06 -17.41 14.60
CA GLY A 315 24.83 -17.60 13.81
C GLY A 315 24.38 -16.39 12.99
N SER A 316 24.31 -15.20 13.59
CA SER A 316 23.88 -13.95 12.92
C SER A 316 24.88 -13.53 11.83
N LEU A 317 26.16 -13.75 12.09
CA LEU A 317 27.26 -13.42 11.19
C LEU A 317 27.30 -14.32 9.95
N ALA A 318 26.97 -15.62 10.10
CA ALA A 318 26.84 -16.54 8.99
C ALA A 318 25.66 -16.16 8.07
N THR A 319 24.52 -15.81 8.65
CA THR A 319 23.35 -15.33 7.90
C THR A 319 23.66 -14.02 7.16
N ALA A 320 24.34 -13.10 7.83
CA ALA A 320 24.76 -11.84 7.21
C ALA A 320 25.74 -12.05 6.04
N ARG A 321 26.65 -13.03 6.13
CA ARG A 321 27.54 -13.40 5.01
C ARG A 321 26.77 -13.99 3.83
N ILE A 322 25.84 -14.91 4.07
CA ILE A 322 25.00 -15.48 3.00
C ILE A 322 24.26 -14.38 2.24
N ILE A 323 23.65 -13.43 2.97
CA ILE A 323 22.97 -12.28 2.35
C ILE A 323 23.96 -11.45 1.52
N LEU A 324 25.19 -11.22 2.01
CA LEU A 324 26.19 -10.47 1.26
C LEU A 324 26.71 -11.19 0.02
N ASP A 325 26.88 -12.51 0.08
CA ASP A 325 27.30 -13.33 -1.06
C ASP A 325 26.21 -13.28 -2.14
N GLU A 326 24.94 -13.51 -1.78
CA GLU A 326 23.79 -13.36 -2.69
C GLU A 326 23.66 -11.94 -3.27
N MET A 327 23.90 -10.91 -2.45
CA MET A 327 23.93 -9.52 -2.91
C MET A 327 25.05 -9.29 -3.94
N THR A 328 26.23 -9.87 -3.72
CA THR A 328 27.39 -9.71 -4.60
C THR A 328 27.15 -10.43 -5.92
N ASP A 329 26.73 -11.69 -5.86
CA ASP A 329 26.41 -12.52 -7.03
C ASP A 329 25.31 -11.87 -7.87
N GLY A 330 24.23 -11.39 -7.24
CA GLY A 330 23.16 -10.74 -8.00
C GLY A 330 23.56 -9.37 -8.57
N VAL A 331 24.50 -8.63 -7.94
CA VAL A 331 25.06 -7.41 -8.53
C VAL A 331 25.86 -7.75 -9.80
N ASP A 332 26.67 -8.81 -9.75
CA ASP A 332 27.46 -9.27 -10.90
C ASP A 332 26.56 -9.77 -12.04
N ASN A 333 25.47 -10.47 -11.69
CA ASN A 333 24.46 -10.96 -12.63
C ASN A 333 23.46 -9.89 -13.10
N ARG A 334 23.56 -8.65 -12.60
CA ARG A 334 22.63 -7.53 -12.88
C ARG A 334 21.17 -7.83 -12.51
N GLU A 335 20.95 -8.64 -11.49
CA GLU A 335 19.62 -8.94 -10.95
C GLU A 335 18.99 -7.70 -10.33
N LEU A 336 17.68 -7.54 -10.47
CA LEU A 336 16.96 -6.45 -9.81
C LEU A 336 16.87 -6.72 -8.31
N PHE A 337 17.04 -5.65 -7.52
CA PHE A 337 16.90 -5.72 -6.08
C PHE A 337 15.95 -4.67 -5.57
N VAL A 338 15.15 -5.04 -4.59
CA VAL A 338 14.10 -4.19 -4.06
C VAL A 338 14.23 -4.11 -2.55
N ASN A 339 14.14 -2.89 -2.02
CA ASN A 339 13.89 -2.68 -0.62
C ASN A 339 12.37 -2.53 -0.46
N TYR A 340 11.75 -3.28 0.45
CA TYR A 340 10.32 -3.15 0.74
C TYR A 340 9.96 -2.92 2.22
N LEU A 341 8.91 -2.13 2.46
CA LEU A 341 8.20 -2.06 3.73
C LEU A 341 6.86 -2.76 3.57
N ALA A 342 6.65 -3.83 4.32
CA ALA A 342 5.37 -4.52 4.42
C ALA A 342 4.71 -4.21 5.76
N THR A 343 3.44 -3.84 5.76
CA THR A 343 2.70 -3.45 6.97
C THR A 343 1.27 -3.96 6.92
N PHE A 344 0.88 -4.69 7.97
CA PHE A 344 -0.53 -4.95 8.23
C PHE A 344 -1.18 -3.73 8.89
N VAL A 345 -2.40 -3.38 8.52
CA VAL A 345 -3.19 -2.36 9.22
C VAL A 345 -4.52 -2.95 9.62
N VAL A 346 -4.87 -2.81 10.89
CA VAL A 346 -6.16 -3.22 11.44
C VAL A 346 -6.87 -2.04 12.08
N ALA A 347 -8.19 -2.07 12.02
CA ALA A 347 -9.05 -1.10 12.67
C ALA A 347 -10.08 -1.80 13.56
N GLY A 348 -10.50 -1.14 14.64
CA GLY A 348 -11.54 -1.63 15.54
C GLY A 348 -12.17 -0.49 16.33
N GLN A 349 -13.21 -0.81 17.09
CA GLN A 349 -13.98 0.14 17.91
C GLN A 349 -13.43 0.26 19.33
N SER A 350 -12.60 -0.68 19.78
CA SER A 350 -12.05 -0.68 21.14
C SER A 350 -10.60 -1.13 21.21
N MET A 351 -9.89 -0.68 22.25
CA MET A 351 -8.51 -1.08 22.52
C MET A 351 -8.40 -2.59 22.75
N ARG A 352 -9.44 -3.23 23.28
CA ARG A 352 -9.52 -4.68 23.47
C ARG A 352 -9.52 -5.40 22.13
N GLU A 353 -10.34 -4.94 21.20
CA GLU A 353 -10.49 -5.49 19.85
C GLU A 353 -9.20 -5.34 19.03
N VAL A 354 -8.63 -4.13 18.97
CA VAL A 354 -7.35 -3.90 18.25
C VAL A 354 -6.21 -4.75 18.82
N ASN A 355 -6.16 -4.92 20.15
CA ASN A 355 -5.15 -5.80 20.75
C ASN A 355 -5.41 -7.28 20.49
N TYR A 356 -6.67 -7.69 20.35
CA TYR A 356 -7.03 -9.05 19.95
C TYR A 356 -6.57 -9.33 18.52
N TYR A 357 -6.89 -8.45 17.56
CA TYR A 357 -6.44 -8.57 16.16
C TYR A 357 -4.92 -8.63 16.04
N LYS A 358 -4.21 -7.73 16.74
CA LYS A 358 -2.74 -7.76 16.82
C LYS A 358 -2.22 -9.13 17.26
N LYS A 359 -2.76 -9.71 18.33
CA LYS A 359 -2.29 -10.98 18.87
C LYS A 359 -2.49 -12.13 17.88
N ILE A 360 -3.63 -12.16 17.20
CA ILE A 360 -3.92 -13.16 16.17
C ILE A 360 -2.92 -13.04 15.03
N ILE A 361 -2.73 -11.84 14.46
CA ILE A 361 -1.77 -11.61 13.38
C ILE A 361 -0.37 -12.04 13.81
N GLN A 362 0.10 -11.61 14.99
CA GLN A 362 1.43 -11.96 15.46
C GLN A 362 1.60 -13.47 15.70
N SER A 363 0.54 -14.18 16.06
CA SER A 363 0.59 -15.64 16.22
C SER A 363 0.61 -16.34 14.86
N ASP A 364 -0.37 -16.05 14.00
CA ASP A 364 -0.54 -16.69 12.69
C ASP A 364 0.69 -16.47 11.79
N MET A 365 1.20 -15.24 11.76
CA MET A 365 2.40 -14.92 10.99
C MET A 365 3.67 -15.57 11.55
N LYS A 366 3.76 -15.70 12.89
CA LYS A 366 4.90 -16.37 13.52
C LYS A 366 4.94 -17.85 13.17
N ASP A 367 3.79 -18.50 12.99
CA ASP A 367 3.70 -19.92 12.63
C ASP A 367 4.29 -20.20 11.24
N ILE A 368 4.31 -19.21 10.35
CA ILE A 368 4.96 -19.26 9.02
C ILE A 368 6.35 -18.59 9.00
N GLY A 369 6.91 -18.28 10.17
CA GLY A 369 8.25 -17.68 10.30
C GLY A 369 8.33 -16.18 10.01
N VAL A 370 7.20 -15.50 9.87
CA VAL A 370 7.12 -14.05 9.62
C VAL A 370 7.00 -13.29 10.94
N GLN A 371 7.95 -12.37 11.20
CA GLN A 371 7.97 -11.59 12.43
C GLN A 371 7.22 -10.27 12.25
N VAL A 372 6.07 -10.15 12.89
CA VAL A 372 5.28 -8.91 12.93
C VAL A 372 5.47 -8.18 14.26
N VAL A 373 5.78 -6.89 14.21
CA VAL A 373 6.02 -6.07 15.41
C VAL A 373 4.95 -4.99 15.59
N SER A 374 4.82 -4.49 16.82
CA SER A 374 3.74 -3.54 17.17
C SER A 374 3.99 -2.10 16.69
N GLY A 375 5.19 -1.76 16.20
CA GLY A 375 5.53 -0.42 15.73
C GLY A 375 5.36 0.73 16.75
N MET A 376 5.22 0.41 18.05
CA MET A 376 4.84 1.27 19.19
C MET A 376 4.82 2.79 18.95
N SER A 377 5.98 3.46 19.00
CA SER A 377 6.10 4.93 18.88
C SER A 377 5.97 5.47 17.46
N ASP A 378 6.10 4.60 16.46
CA ASP A 378 6.15 4.95 15.05
C ASP A 378 4.79 4.82 14.35
N GLN A 379 3.69 4.64 15.09
CA GLN A 379 2.36 4.47 14.48
C GLN A 379 1.98 5.62 13.57
N LEU A 380 2.21 6.86 13.99
CA LEU A 380 1.90 8.03 13.17
C LEU A 380 2.73 8.00 11.87
N TYR A 381 4.01 7.62 11.99
CA TYR A 381 4.85 7.40 10.81
C TYR A 381 4.24 6.35 9.89
N PHE A 382 3.87 5.16 10.39
CA PHE A 382 3.29 4.10 9.56
C PHE A 382 1.94 4.49 8.95
N PHE A 383 1.08 5.21 9.68
CA PHE A 383 -0.19 5.71 9.16
C PHE A 383 0.01 6.57 7.91
N TYR A 384 0.80 7.65 8.03
CA TYR A 384 1.07 8.50 6.88
C TYR A 384 1.87 7.76 5.83
N LYS A 385 2.81 6.89 6.24
CA LYS A 385 3.69 6.21 5.31
C LYS A 385 2.95 5.22 4.42
N ASN A 386 1.92 4.54 4.95
CA ASN A 386 1.13 3.53 4.24
C ASN A 386 0.17 4.13 3.21
N ARG A 387 -0.10 5.44 3.23
CA ARG A 387 -0.97 6.08 2.23
C ARG A 387 -0.50 5.80 0.80
N PHE A 388 -1.45 5.58 -0.11
CA PHE A 388 -1.18 5.26 -1.52
C PHE A 388 -0.35 6.32 -2.26
N ILE A 389 -0.37 7.56 -1.77
CA ILE A 389 0.39 8.68 -2.33
C ILE A 389 1.86 8.76 -1.86
N GLU A 390 2.28 7.93 -0.90
CA GLU A 390 3.61 8.05 -0.28
C GLU A 390 4.61 6.98 -0.72
N THR A 391 5.72 7.38 -1.32
CA THR A 391 6.80 6.46 -1.75
C THR A 391 7.81 6.19 -0.66
N ILE A 392 8.34 4.97 -0.51
CA ILE A 392 9.43 4.72 0.45
C ILE A 392 10.75 5.38 0.05
N GLY A 393 11.39 6.08 1.00
CA GLY A 393 12.66 6.79 0.79
C GLY A 393 13.86 5.94 1.19
N ARG A 394 15.05 6.26 0.67
CA ARG A 394 16.30 5.49 0.80
C ARG A 394 16.83 5.20 2.22
N LYS A 395 16.28 5.80 3.28
CA LYS A 395 17.00 6.05 4.55
C LYS A 395 16.55 5.26 5.79
N ARG A 396 15.57 4.36 5.71
CA ARG A 396 15.17 3.57 6.90
C ARG A 396 15.27 2.08 6.61
N GLN A 397 15.41 1.29 7.68
CA GLN A 397 15.59 -0.16 7.60
C GLN A 397 14.39 -0.76 6.89
N ILE A 398 14.66 -1.30 5.72
CA ILE A 398 13.70 -1.81 4.77
C ILE A 398 14.22 -3.20 4.48
N LEU A 399 13.37 -4.21 4.64
CA LEU A 399 13.74 -5.59 4.36
C LEU A 399 14.26 -5.67 2.93
N TYR A 400 15.27 -6.52 2.76
CA TYR A 400 15.99 -6.67 1.51
C TYR A 400 15.74 -8.07 0.98
N SER A 401 15.37 -8.16 -0.28
CA SER A 401 15.21 -9.44 -0.97
C SER A 401 15.64 -9.30 -2.43
N SER A 402 16.16 -10.39 -2.99
CA SER A 402 16.22 -10.53 -4.43
C SER A 402 14.80 -10.46 -5.01
N TYR A 403 14.71 -10.08 -6.28
CA TYR A 403 13.44 -9.91 -6.96
C TYR A 403 12.62 -11.21 -7.01
N GLU A 404 13.27 -12.35 -7.26
CA GLU A 404 12.62 -13.67 -7.34
C GLU A 404 12.03 -14.12 -5.99
N THR A 405 12.76 -13.86 -4.89
CA THR A 405 12.36 -14.13 -3.51
C THR A 405 11.16 -13.27 -3.10
N PHE A 406 11.06 -12.05 -3.63
CA PHE A 406 9.89 -11.19 -3.38
C PHE A 406 8.64 -11.73 -4.07
N ILE A 407 8.72 -12.20 -5.30
CA ILE A 407 7.54 -12.66 -6.05
C ILE A 407 6.93 -13.93 -5.43
N SER A 408 7.71 -14.67 -4.61
CA SER A 408 7.21 -15.80 -3.83
C SER A 408 6.56 -15.44 -2.48
N LEU A 409 6.59 -14.17 -2.05
CA LEU A 409 5.87 -13.64 -0.88
C LEU A 409 4.40 -13.42 -1.19
#